data_AF-A0A9Q3UNA3-F1
#
_entry.id   AF-A0A9Q3UNA3-F1
#
_cell.length_a   1.000
_cell.length_b   1.000
_cell.length_c   1.000
_cell.angle_alpha   90.00
_cell.angle_beta   90.00
_cell.angle_gamma   90.00
#
_symmetry.space_group_name_H-M   'P 1'
#
loop_
_entity.id
_entity.type
_entity.pdbx_description
1 polymer ?
#
loop_
_entity_poly.entity_id
_entity_poly.type
_entity_poly.pdbx_seq_one_letter_code
_entity_poly.pdbx_strand_id
1 'polypeptide(L)'
;MPPNDPSPYRRFALASDLQSETLPQAVAPVWGAFLFEGLMTSKRDPHRSERLLNFWHAGRMKLVTESCRYLDRIWAYSRRHWRHLSPKHGTFEFEVISAFGDLLGFHLILNHGELPSDEEADLVIQGLVDAFFTREDAL
;
A
#
# COMPACT_ATOMS: atom_id res chain seq x y z
N MET A 1 22.85 -22.51 8.45
CA MET A 1 21.92 -21.40 8.14
C MET A 1 21.86 -21.26 6.63
N PRO A 2 20.69 -21.42 5.98
CA PRO A 2 20.62 -21.05 4.58
C PRO A 2 20.75 -19.52 4.50
N PRO A 3 21.50 -19.00 3.51
CA PRO A 3 21.72 -17.56 3.35
C PRO A 3 20.44 -16.92 2.81
N ASN A 4 20.07 -15.79 3.40
CA ASN A 4 19.25 -14.71 2.81
C ASN A 4 18.25 -15.19 1.75
N ASP A 5 17.07 -15.62 2.19
CA ASP A 5 15.96 -15.80 1.26
C ASP A 5 15.67 -14.42 0.65
N PRO A 6 15.89 -14.21 -0.66
CA PRO A 6 15.63 -12.93 -1.27
C PRO A 6 14.13 -12.70 -1.16
N SER A 7 13.75 -11.69 -0.36
CA SER A 7 12.38 -11.22 -0.26
C SER A 7 11.72 -11.28 -1.65
N PRO A 8 10.50 -11.82 -1.79
CA PRO A 8 9.86 -12.11 -3.08
C PRO A 8 9.87 -10.92 -4.06
N TYR A 9 10.06 -9.69 -3.58
CA TYR A 9 10.28 -8.46 -4.36
C TYR A 9 11.55 -8.42 -5.20
N ARG A 10 12.64 -9.10 -4.82
CA ARG A 10 13.78 -9.29 -5.75
C ARG A 10 13.39 -10.14 -6.96
N ARG A 11 12.39 -11.02 -6.85
CA ARG A 11 11.89 -11.83 -7.97
C ARG A 11 10.86 -11.10 -8.83
N PHE A 12 10.11 -10.14 -8.27
CA PHE A 12 9.19 -9.28 -9.03
C PHE A 12 9.88 -8.18 -9.84
N ALA A 13 11.18 -7.96 -9.61
CA ALA A 13 12.02 -7.17 -10.49
C ALA A 13 12.48 -7.98 -11.72
N LEU A 14 11.57 -8.65 -12.42
CA LEU A 14 11.82 -8.87 -13.84
C LEU A 14 11.78 -7.49 -14.48
N ALA A 15 12.82 -7.10 -15.21
CA ALA A 15 12.89 -5.79 -15.85
C ALA A 15 11.65 -5.48 -16.71
N SER A 16 10.92 -6.52 -17.16
CA SER A 16 9.63 -6.43 -17.86
C SER A 16 8.54 -5.79 -17.02
N ASP A 17 8.44 -6.13 -15.74
CA ASP A 17 7.34 -5.70 -14.89
C ASP A 17 7.46 -4.19 -14.61
N LEU A 18 8.69 -3.69 -14.43
CA LEU A 18 8.97 -2.24 -14.31
C LEU A 18 8.68 -1.45 -15.60
N GLN A 19 8.48 -2.10 -16.75
CA GLN A 19 7.99 -1.44 -17.97
C GLN A 19 6.46 -1.34 -18.00
N SER A 20 5.75 -2.14 -17.19
CA SER A 20 4.29 -2.11 -17.12
C SER A 20 3.78 -0.78 -16.57
N GLU A 21 2.83 -0.18 -17.26
CA GLU A 21 2.13 1.05 -16.84
C GLU A 21 1.12 0.80 -15.73
N THR A 22 0.59 -0.42 -15.64
CA THR A 22 -0.35 -0.84 -14.60
C THR A 22 0.32 -1.83 -13.65
N LEU A 23 -0.26 -2.00 -12.46
CA LEU A 23 0.22 -2.98 -11.50
C LEU A 23 0.19 -4.40 -12.12
N PRO A 24 1.30 -5.15 -12.12
CA PRO A 24 1.32 -6.51 -12.67
C PRO A 24 0.30 -7.42 -11.98
N GLN A 25 -0.41 -8.24 -12.78
CA GLN A 25 -1.48 -9.12 -12.29
C GLN A 25 -1.01 -10.10 -11.21
N ALA A 26 0.26 -10.53 -11.25
CA ALA A 26 0.82 -11.42 -10.23
C ALA A 26 1.02 -10.73 -8.87
N VAL A 27 1.18 -9.39 -8.87
CA VAL A 27 1.45 -8.59 -7.67
C VAL A 27 0.15 -8.04 -7.07
N ALA A 28 -0.82 -7.72 -7.91
CA ALA A 28 -2.08 -7.09 -7.49
C ALA A 28 -2.82 -7.80 -6.33
N PRO A 29 -2.95 -9.14 -6.30
CA PRO A 29 -3.60 -9.82 -5.18
C PRO A 29 -2.82 -9.70 -3.87
N VAL A 30 -1.48 -9.72 -3.95
CA VAL A 30 -0.61 -9.58 -2.77
C VAL A 30 -0.78 -8.19 -2.18
N TRP A 31 -0.64 -7.15 -3.00
CA TRP A 31 -0.82 -5.77 -2.55
C TRP A 31 -2.24 -5.51 -2.06
N GLY A 32 -3.25 -6.06 -2.74
CA GLY A 32 -4.64 -5.99 -2.29
C GLY A 32 -4.85 -6.59 -0.89
N ALA A 33 -4.19 -7.72 -0.59
CA ALA A 33 -4.27 -8.33 0.74
C ALA A 33 -3.65 -7.47 1.83
N PHE A 34 -2.45 -6.93 1.61
CA PHE A 34 -1.77 -6.04 2.57
C PHE A 34 -2.51 -4.71 2.75
N LEU A 35 -3.07 -4.17 1.67
CA LEU A 35 -3.90 -2.96 1.72
C LEU A 35 -5.13 -3.21 2.59
N PHE A 36 -5.84 -4.31 2.34
CA PHE A 36 -7.03 -4.67 3.07
C PHE A 36 -6.74 -4.97 4.55
N GLU A 37 -5.62 -5.63 4.84
CA GLU A 37 -5.17 -5.84 6.21
C GLU A 37 -4.96 -4.50 6.94
N GLY A 38 -4.20 -3.57 6.35
CA GLY A 38 -3.97 -2.24 6.94
C GLY A 38 -5.25 -1.42 7.09
N LEU A 39 -6.16 -1.53 6.12
CA LEU A 39 -7.47 -0.89 6.18
C LEU A 39 -8.32 -1.39 7.35
N MET A 40 -8.37 -2.71 7.54
CA MET A 40 -9.29 -3.35 8.46
C MET A 40 -8.74 -3.55 9.87
N THR A 41 -7.42 -3.52 10.03
CA THR A 41 -6.75 -3.77 11.31
C THR A 41 -5.95 -2.57 11.76
N SER A 42 -5.93 -2.31 13.07
CA SER A 42 -5.06 -1.31 13.65
C SER A 42 -4.70 -1.72 15.08
N LYS A 43 -3.41 -1.65 15.43
CA LYS A 43 -2.96 -1.97 16.80
C LYS A 43 -3.50 -0.96 17.83
N ARG A 44 -3.81 0.25 17.38
CA ARG A 44 -4.33 1.34 18.23
C ARG A 44 -5.85 1.26 18.37
N ASP A 45 -6.51 0.50 17.51
CA ASP A 45 -7.96 0.42 17.43
C ASP A 45 -8.43 -1.03 17.17
N PRO A 46 -8.75 -1.78 18.23
CA PRO A 46 -9.25 -3.15 18.10
C PRO A 46 -10.61 -3.26 17.37
N HIS A 47 -11.41 -2.18 17.34
CA HIS A 47 -12.74 -2.16 16.73
C HIS A 47 -12.74 -1.45 15.36
N ARG A 48 -11.56 -1.33 14.76
CA ARG A 48 -11.28 -0.69 13.47
C ARG A 48 -12.27 -1.09 12.38
N SER A 49 -12.36 -2.39 12.13
CA SER A 49 -13.18 -2.97 11.07
C SER A 49 -14.67 -2.67 11.26
N GLU A 50 -15.17 -2.79 12.49
CA GLU A 50 -16.57 -2.50 12.81
C GLU A 50 -16.89 -1.02 12.58
N ARG A 51 -16.04 -0.12 13.08
CA ARG A 51 -16.23 1.33 12.89
C ARG A 51 -16.17 1.75 11.43
N LEU A 52 -15.18 1.26 10.69
CA LEU A 52 -15.05 1.52 9.26
C LEU A 52 -16.33 1.10 8.52
N LEU A 53 -16.84 -0.09 8.82
CA LEU A 53 -18.06 -0.62 8.18
C LEU A 53 -19.33 0.11 8.62
N ASN A 54 -19.35 0.76 9.78
CA ASN A 54 -20.46 1.61 10.20
C ASN A 54 -20.55 2.90 9.38
N PHE A 55 -19.42 3.45 8.93
CA PHE A 55 -19.37 4.63 8.06
C PHE A 55 -19.44 4.28 6.57
N TRP A 56 -19.02 3.07 6.18
CA TRP A 56 -19.06 2.64 4.79
C TRP A 56 -20.40 1.98 4.41
N HIS A 57 -21.31 2.75 3.83
CA HIS A 57 -22.66 2.26 3.48
C HIS A 57 -22.74 1.43 2.20
N ALA A 58 -21.67 1.42 1.38
CA ALA A 58 -21.72 0.86 0.04
C ALA A 58 -21.35 -0.65 -0.04
N GLY A 59 -21.22 -1.31 1.11
CA GLY A 59 -20.91 -2.73 1.24
C GLY A 59 -19.42 -3.08 1.10
N ARG A 60 -19.02 -4.21 1.70
CA ARG A 60 -17.61 -4.65 1.81
C ARG A 60 -16.92 -4.82 0.47
N MET A 61 -17.60 -5.36 -0.53
CA MET A 61 -17.01 -5.56 -1.86
C MET A 61 -16.63 -4.23 -2.50
N LYS A 62 -17.52 -3.22 -2.42
CA LYS A 62 -17.23 -1.90 -2.96
C LYS A 62 -16.11 -1.20 -2.21
N LEU A 63 -16.02 -1.39 -0.88
CA LEU A 63 -14.89 -0.88 -0.09
C LEU A 63 -13.56 -1.41 -0.62
N VAL A 64 -13.47 -2.73 -0.82
CA VAL A 64 -12.28 -3.38 -1.40
C VAL A 64 -11.98 -2.82 -2.79
N THR A 65 -12.97 -2.80 -3.68
CA THR A 65 -12.77 -2.31 -5.05
C THR A 65 -12.28 -0.87 -5.07
N GLU A 66 -12.92 0.04 -4.36
CA GLU A 66 -12.54 1.46 -4.33
C GLU A 66 -11.17 1.67 -3.71
N SER A 67 -10.84 0.93 -2.64
CA SER A 67 -9.52 0.99 -2.01
C SER A 67 -8.43 0.48 -2.95
N CYS A 68 -8.68 -0.61 -3.68
CA CYS A 68 -7.71 -1.18 -4.61
C CYS A 68 -7.39 -0.26 -5.81
N ARG A 69 -8.22 0.75 -6.11
CA ARG A 69 -7.93 1.73 -7.18
C ARG A 69 -6.66 2.54 -6.90
N TYR A 70 -6.27 2.69 -5.63
CA TYR A 70 -5.04 3.37 -5.26
C TYR A 70 -3.77 2.52 -5.53
N LEU A 71 -3.89 1.22 -5.73
CA LEU A 71 -2.73 0.36 -5.96
C LEU A 71 -2.00 0.69 -7.28
N ASP A 72 -2.74 1.07 -8.32
CA ASP A 72 -2.14 1.52 -9.58
C ASP A 72 -1.39 2.84 -9.41
N ARG A 73 -1.88 3.75 -8.56
CA ARG A 73 -1.21 5.01 -8.23
C ARG A 73 0.10 4.77 -7.48
N ILE A 74 0.05 3.88 -6.47
CA ILE A 74 1.24 3.46 -5.72
C ILE A 74 2.25 2.84 -6.69
N TRP A 75 1.81 1.91 -7.55
CA TRP A 75 2.68 1.29 -8.56
C TRP A 75 3.34 2.33 -9.48
N ALA A 76 2.54 3.25 -10.04
CA ALA A 76 3.02 4.25 -10.98
C ALA A 76 4.09 5.17 -10.38
N TYR A 77 3.99 5.49 -9.09
CA TYR A 77 4.97 6.31 -8.39
C TYR A 77 6.20 5.50 -7.97
N SER A 78 6.01 4.33 -7.37
CA SER A 78 7.10 3.48 -6.87
C SER A 78 7.97 2.89 -7.98
N ARG A 79 7.39 2.55 -9.15
CA ARG A 79 8.17 2.03 -10.29
C ARG A 79 9.23 3.02 -10.78
N ARG A 80 9.01 4.34 -10.62
CA ARG A 80 9.99 5.37 -10.97
C ARG A 80 11.20 5.32 -10.04
N HIS A 81 10.95 5.08 -8.75
CA HIS A 81 11.99 4.97 -7.73
C HIS A 81 12.81 3.68 -7.89
N TRP A 82 12.16 2.53 -8.11
CA TRP A 82 12.86 1.25 -8.33
C TRP A 82 13.79 1.24 -9.55
N ARG A 83 13.56 2.10 -10.55
CA ARG A 83 14.49 2.26 -11.68
C ARG A 83 15.82 2.92 -11.29
N HIS A 84 15.84 3.67 -10.20
CA HIS A 84 16.99 4.49 -9.79
C HIS A 84 17.57 4.09 -8.43
N LEU A 85 16.78 3.45 -7.58
CA LEU A 85 17.10 3.13 -6.21
C LEU A 85 16.74 1.67 -5.92
N SER A 86 17.68 0.96 -5.27
CA SER A 86 17.35 -0.31 -4.61
C SER A 86 17.07 -0.02 -3.14
N PRO A 87 15.91 -0.41 -2.60
CA PRO A 87 15.68 -0.34 -1.16
C PRO A 87 16.77 -1.13 -0.43
N LYS A 88 17.33 -0.56 0.64
CA LYS A 88 18.37 -1.22 1.44
C LYS A 88 17.76 -2.30 2.34
N HIS A 89 16.60 -2.01 2.95
CA HIS A 89 15.91 -2.85 3.93
C HIS A 89 14.39 -2.68 3.85
N GLY A 90 13.65 -3.54 4.57
CA GLY A 90 12.20 -3.43 4.73
C GLY A 90 11.37 -4.27 3.77
N THR A 91 10.07 -4.36 4.06
CA THR A 91 9.07 -5.04 3.21
C THR A 91 8.09 -3.98 2.69
N PHE A 92 8.13 -3.70 1.39
CA PHE A 92 7.37 -2.63 0.74
C PHE A 92 5.86 -2.73 1.04
N GLU A 93 5.33 -3.94 1.09
CA GLU A 93 3.92 -4.25 1.29
C GLU A 93 3.48 -3.86 2.68
N PHE A 94 4.35 -4.07 3.67
CA PHE A 94 4.04 -3.71 5.04
C PHE A 94 4.23 -2.21 5.26
N GLU A 95 5.37 -1.68 4.81
CA GLU A 95 5.77 -0.29 5.10
C GLU A 95 5.07 0.75 4.22
N VAL A 96 4.61 0.37 3.03
CA VAL A 96 3.91 1.27 2.11
C VAL A 96 2.47 0.83 1.93
N ILE A 97 2.21 -0.42 1.51
CA ILE A 97 0.85 -0.82 1.13
C ILE A 97 -0.09 -0.92 2.34
N SER A 98 0.30 -1.63 3.40
CA SER A 98 -0.47 -1.70 4.64
C SER A 98 -0.50 -0.36 5.38
N ALA A 99 0.60 0.40 5.37
CA ALA A 99 0.62 1.74 5.96
C ALA A 99 -0.37 2.68 5.26
N PHE A 100 -0.45 2.64 3.93
CA PHE A 100 -1.45 3.37 3.16
C PHE A 100 -2.87 2.90 3.52
N GLY A 101 -3.09 1.58 3.63
CA GLY A 101 -4.36 1.03 4.09
C GLY A 101 -4.80 1.55 5.46
N ASP A 102 -3.86 1.61 6.42
CA ASP A 102 -4.14 2.15 7.76
C ASP A 102 -4.48 3.64 7.71
N LEU A 103 -3.74 4.44 6.94
CA LEU A 103 -4.09 5.86 6.77
C LEU A 103 -5.44 6.04 6.08
N LEU A 104 -5.73 5.25 5.04
CA LEU A 104 -6.99 5.28 4.31
C LEU A 104 -8.18 4.96 5.22
N GLY A 105 -8.08 3.93 6.07
CA GLY A 105 -9.18 3.64 6.97
C GLY A 105 -9.36 4.70 8.06
N PHE A 106 -8.28 5.40 8.49
CA PHE A 106 -8.42 6.53 9.42
C PHE A 106 -9.16 7.67 8.74
N HIS A 107 -8.78 7.99 7.51
CA HIS A 107 -9.47 8.96 6.68
C HIS A 107 -10.97 8.60 6.55
N LEU A 108 -11.29 7.37 6.16
CA LEU A 108 -12.69 6.92 6.01
C LEU A 108 -13.49 7.04 7.31
N ILE A 109 -12.90 6.73 8.47
CA ILE A 109 -13.60 6.88 9.75
C ILE A 109 -13.79 8.36 10.11
N LEU A 110 -12.77 9.19 9.92
CA LEU A 110 -12.80 10.61 10.30
C LEU A 110 -13.68 11.44 9.36
N ASN A 111 -13.80 11.03 8.09
CA ASN A 111 -14.57 11.70 7.05
C ASN A 111 -15.85 10.93 6.69
N HIS A 112 -16.42 10.18 7.65
CA HIS A 112 -17.75 9.57 7.52
C HIS A 112 -17.97 8.70 6.26
N GLY A 113 -16.93 7.97 5.86
CA GLY A 113 -16.96 7.05 4.72
C GLY A 113 -16.61 7.69 3.38
N GLU A 114 -16.29 8.99 3.36
CA GLU A 114 -15.79 9.67 2.16
C GLU A 114 -14.35 9.24 1.85
N LEU A 115 -14.10 8.96 0.56
CA LEU A 115 -12.76 8.66 0.07
C LEU A 115 -11.94 9.95 -0.01
N PRO A 116 -10.61 9.87 0.21
CA PRO A 116 -9.75 11.01 -0.02
C PRO A 116 -9.83 11.44 -1.49
N SER A 117 -9.61 12.73 -1.73
CA SER A 117 -9.37 13.20 -3.08
C SER A 117 -8.11 12.56 -3.67
N ASP A 118 -8.02 12.55 -5.00
CA ASP A 118 -6.85 12.02 -5.70
C ASP A 118 -5.55 12.73 -5.27
N GLU A 119 -5.61 14.05 -5.04
CA GLU A 119 -4.46 14.84 -4.60
C GLU A 119 -4.01 14.47 -3.18
N GLU A 120 -4.95 14.30 -2.24
CA GLU A 120 -4.63 13.87 -0.88
C GLU A 120 -4.05 12.46 -0.85
N ALA A 121 -4.64 11.55 -1.62
CA ALA A 121 -4.14 10.19 -1.74
C ALA A 121 -2.72 10.18 -2.33
N ASP A 122 -2.47 10.93 -3.40
CA ASP A 122 -1.16 11.02 -4.04
C ASP A 122 -0.09 11.60 -3.08
N LEU A 123 -0.42 12.60 -2.26
CA LEU A 123 0.50 13.14 -1.25
C LEU A 123 0.90 12.09 -0.20
N VAL A 124 -0.06 11.30 0.29
CA VAL A 124 0.22 10.23 1.24
C VAL A 124 1.07 9.14 0.59
N ILE A 125 0.73 8.74 -0.64
CA ILE A 125 1.48 7.74 -1.40
C ILE A 125 2.94 8.19 -1.59
N GLN A 126 3.15 9.44 -2.00
CA GLN A 126 4.49 10.01 -2.18
C GLN A 126 5.29 9.94 -0.88
N GLY A 127 4.71 10.42 0.23
CA GLY A 127 5.38 10.41 1.53
C GLY A 127 5.80 9.00 1.99
N LEU A 128 4.93 8.00 1.83
CA LEU A 128 5.23 6.62 2.21
C LEU A 128 6.32 5.99 1.31
N VAL A 129 6.20 6.20 0.00
CA VAL A 129 7.15 5.63 -0.97
C VAL A 129 8.51 6.29 -0.82
N ASP A 130 8.58 7.61 -0.75
CA ASP A 130 9.83 8.33 -0.57
C ASP A 130 10.51 7.88 0.71
N ALA A 131 9.78 7.85 1.84
CA ALA A 131 10.31 7.38 3.11
C ALA A 131 10.87 5.96 3.03
N PHE A 132 10.25 5.05 2.28
CA PHE A 132 10.75 3.69 2.08
C PHE A 132 12.07 3.65 1.31
N PHE A 133 12.22 4.47 0.25
CA PHE A 133 13.42 4.48 -0.58
C PHE A 133 14.57 5.32 -0.01
N THR A 134 14.28 6.36 0.79
CA THR A 134 15.29 7.27 1.33
C THR A 134 15.71 6.94 2.76
N ARG A 135 15.15 5.89 3.38
CA ARG A 135 15.53 5.47 4.73
C ARG A 135 17.00 5.06 4.75
N GLU A 136 17.86 5.96 5.21
CA GLU A 136 19.22 5.62 5.63
C GLU A 136 19.17 5.11 7.07
N ASP A 137 19.63 3.88 7.25
CA ASP A 137 20.04 3.22 8.49
C ASP A 137 19.47 3.84 9.79
N ALA A 138 18.26 3.45 10.16
CA ALA A 138 17.91 3.41 11.57
C ALA A 138 18.68 2.21 12.17
N LEU A 139 19.93 2.47 12.56
CA LEU A 139 20.79 1.63 13.39
C LEU A 139 20.06 1.18 14.67
#